data_AF-A0A925ZL83-F1
#
_entry.id   AF-A0A925ZL83-F1
#
_cell.length_a   1.000
_cell.length_b   1.000
_cell.length_c   1.000
_cell.angle_alpha   90.00
_cell.angle_beta   90.00
_cell.angle_gamma   90.00
#
_symmetry.space_group_name_H-M   'P 1'
#
loop_
_entity.id
_entity.type
_entity.pdbx_description
1 polymer ?
#
loop_
_entity_poly.entity_id
_entity_poly.type
_entity_poly.pdbx_seq_one_letter_code
_entity_poly.pdbx_strand_id
1 'polypeptide(L)'
;VRDGGEDCDGDDVGGLACADVSANFGGGTLGCTDTCGFDTSACELAGDAAVVVINELSSSGDDEIELFNAGARPADISGWILTDDLASPEDPYDGETDLEELAFADGTTLGVGEYLVVIKGDAPGHPFGLSTDGDNVTLLDASAQVIDFVGYGDMEAMASYCRMPDGPTGAWQAGCTPSFGATNAP
;
A
#
# COMPACT_ATOMS: atom_id res chain seq x y z
N VAL A 1 0.89 -12.56 -26.28
CA VAL A 1 -0.38 -13.24 -25.94
C VAL A 1 -0.26 -13.59 -24.48
N ARG A 2 -1.13 -13.03 -23.63
CA ARG A 2 -1.18 -13.37 -22.20
C ARG A 2 -1.27 -14.88 -22.01
N ASP A 3 -0.27 -15.47 -21.36
CA ASP A 3 -0.30 -16.87 -20.96
C ASP A 3 -0.98 -17.03 -19.59
N GLY A 4 -1.30 -18.27 -19.19
CA GLY A 4 -2.08 -18.57 -17.98
C GLY A 4 -1.32 -18.26 -16.69
N GLY A 5 -1.34 -16.99 -16.28
CA GLY A 5 -0.71 -16.47 -15.06
C GLY A 5 -0.24 -15.02 -15.13
N GLU A 6 -0.28 -14.39 -16.32
CA GLU A 6 0.12 -13.00 -16.52
C GLU A 6 -1.08 -12.04 -16.49
N ASP A 7 -0.91 -10.87 -15.86
CA ASP A 7 -1.92 -9.83 -15.88
C ASP A 7 -2.02 -9.17 -17.27
N CYS A 8 -0.87 -9.04 -17.94
CA CYS A 8 -0.69 -8.38 -19.23
C CYS A 8 0.52 -8.96 -19.99
N ASP A 9 0.63 -8.69 -21.30
CA ASP A 9 1.81 -9.03 -22.11
C ASP A 9 2.12 -7.90 -23.12
N GLY A 10 3.21 -7.17 -22.87
CA GLY A 10 3.59 -6.00 -23.65
C GLY A 10 2.49 -4.94 -23.64
N ASP A 11 1.96 -4.58 -24.81
CA ASP A 11 0.85 -3.62 -24.90
C ASP A 11 -0.53 -4.27 -24.67
N ASP A 12 -0.62 -5.59 -24.56
CA ASP A 12 -1.88 -6.32 -24.31
C ASP A 12 -2.22 -6.34 -22.82
N VAL A 13 -2.88 -5.27 -22.35
CA VAL A 13 -3.48 -5.18 -21.01
C VAL A 13 -4.91 -5.76 -20.95
N GLY A 14 -5.33 -6.54 -21.96
CA GLY A 14 -6.65 -7.17 -21.97
C GLY A 14 -7.83 -6.22 -22.14
N GLY A 15 -7.58 -4.99 -22.59
CA GLY A 15 -8.60 -3.94 -22.72
C GLY A 15 -9.02 -3.28 -21.41
N LEU A 16 -8.28 -3.53 -20.32
CA LEU A 16 -8.46 -2.87 -19.04
C LEU A 16 -7.91 -1.44 -19.06
N ALA A 17 -8.49 -0.59 -18.22
CA ALA A 17 -8.02 0.75 -17.92
C ALA A 17 -7.50 0.83 -16.47
N CYS A 18 -6.82 1.92 -16.13
CA CYS A 18 -6.33 2.17 -14.77
C CYS A 18 -7.45 2.04 -13.70
N ALA A 19 -8.65 2.51 -14.01
CA ALA A 19 -9.79 2.43 -13.09
C ALA A 19 -10.30 0.99 -12.86
N ASP A 20 -9.95 0.04 -13.74
CA ASP A 20 -10.33 -1.37 -13.57
C ASP A 20 -9.37 -2.13 -12.67
N VAL A 21 -8.11 -1.66 -12.53
CA VAL A 21 -7.08 -2.30 -11.69
C VAL A 21 -6.98 -1.69 -10.29
N SER A 22 -7.44 -0.46 -10.10
CA SER A 22 -7.54 0.16 -8.78
C SER A 22 -8.56 1.30 -8.77
N ALA A 23 -9.35 1.35 -7.70
CA ALA A 23 -10.30 2.44 -7.45
C ALA A 23 -9.62 3.80 -7.21
N ASN A 24 -8.29 3.81 -6.98
CA ASN A 24 -7.50 5.02 -6.80
C ASN A 24 -7.36 5.84 -8.10
N PHE A 25 -7.62 5.24 -9.27
CA PHE A 25 -7.41 5.89 -10.55
C PHE A 25 -8.72 6.28 -11.23
N GLY A 26 -8.73 7.47 -11.84
CA GLY A 26 -9.84 7.98 -12.66
C GLY A 26 -9.49 8.13 -14.14
N GLY A 27 -8.22 7.94 -14.50
CA GLY A 27 -7.73 8.15 -15.85
C GLY A 27 -6.30 7.64 -16.05
N GLY A 28 -5.65 8.12 -17.11
CA GLY A 28 -4.30 7.72 -17.48
C GLY A 28 -4.23 6.49 -18.41
N THR A 29 -3.03 5.96 -18.58
CA THR A 29 -2.74 4.81 -19.44
C THR A 29 -2.22 3.65 -18.61
N LEU A 30 -2.86 2.49 -18.72
CA LEU A 30 -2.40 1.25 -18.11
C LEU A 30 -1.35 0.61 -19.01
N GLY A 31 -0.21 0.25 -18.43
CA GLY A 31 0.87 -0.45 -19.13
C GLY A 31 1.07 -1.88 -18.61
N CYS A 32 2.18 -2.48 -19.05
CA CYS A 32 2.64 -3.77 -18.57
C CYS A 32 4.12 -3.71 -18.22
N THR A 33 4.48 -4.27 -17.07
CA THR A 33 5.86 -4.42 -16.62
C THR A 33 6.58 -5.54 -17.36
N ASP A 34 7.91 -5.56 -17.29
CA ASP A 34 8.73 -6.65 -17.86
C ASP A 34 8.49 -8.00 -17.16
N THR A 35 7.88 -7.99 -15.97
CA THR A 35 7.46 -9.17 -15.21
C THR A 35 5.98 -9.53 -15.41
N CYS A 36 5.33 -8.94 -16.42
CA CYS A 36 3.95 -9.25 -16.83
C CYS A 36 2.86 -8.93 -15.77
N GLY A 37 3.17 -8.00 -14.86
CA GLY A 37 2.20 -7.34 -13.97
C GLY A 37 1.79 -5.96 -14.51
N PHE A 38 0.62 -5.46 -14.13
CA PHE A 38 0.15 -4.14 -14.56
C PHE A 38 1.10 -3.00 -14.16
N ASP A 39 1.40 -2.11 -15.10
CA ASP A 39 2.16 -0.88 -14.85
C ASP A 39 1.20 0.31 -14.69
N THR A 40 1.13 0.85 -13.48
CA THR A 40 0.28 1.99 -13.11
C THR A 40 1.01 3.33 -13.10
N SER A 41 2.27 3.38 -13.52
CA SER A 41 3.10 4.60 -13.48
C SER A 41 2.55 5.76 -14.33
N ALA A 42 1.75 5.44 -15.36
CA ALA A 42 1.07 6.41 -16.22
C ALA A 42 -0.44 6.56 -15.90
N CYS A 43 -0.92 5.98 -14.79
CA CYS A 43 -2.27 6.17 -14.31
C CYS A 43 -2.44 7.53 -13.62
N GLU A 44 -3.65 8.09 -13.71
CA GLU A 44 -4.01 9.35 -13.10
C GLU A 44 -5.01 9.11 -11.97
N LEU A 45 -4.78 9.73 -10.81
CA LEU A 45 -5.66 9.60 -9.65
C LEU A 45 -7.10 10.02 -9.97
N ALA A 46 -8.05 9.37 -9.31
CA ALA A 46 -9.45 9.78 -9.32
C ALA A 46 -9.55 11.20 -8.72
N GLY A 47 -9.86 12.18 -9.57
CA GLY A 47 -9.89 13.58 -9.17
C GLY A 47 -10.92 13.87 -8.07
N ASP A 48 -10.51 14.67 -7.09
CA ASP A 48 -11.32 15.18 -5.96
C ASP A 48 -11.71 14.16 -4.86
N ALA A 49 -10.91 13.10 -4.68
CA ALA A 49 -11.05 12.15 -3.56
C ALA A 49 -9.79 12.09 -2.68
N ALA A 50 -9.91 11.55 -1.47
CA ALA A 50 -8.75 11.10 -0.70
C ALA A 50 -8.25 9.76 -1.27
N VAL A 51 -6.94 9.52 -1.23
CA VAL A 51 -6.31 8.29 -1.73
C VAL A 51 -5.22 7.93 -0.74
N VAL A 52 -5.55 7.10 0.25
CA VAL A 52 -4.63 6.68 1.31
C VAL A 52 -4.08 5.31 0.95
N VAL A 53 -2.77 5.18 0.99
CA VAL A 53 -2.07 3.97 0.60
C VAL A 53 -0.85 3.72 1.51
N ILE A 54 -0.35 2.49 1.55
CA ILE A 54 0.88 2.14 2.26
C ILE A 54 2.07 2.64 1.43
N ASN A 55 2.98 3.42 2.00
CA ASN A 55 4.00 4.15 1.23
C ASN A 55 5.43 3.66 1.47
N GLU A 56 5.73 3.22 2.69
CA GLU A 56 7.06 2.79 3.12
C GLU A 56 6.95 1.78 4.27
N LEU A 57 7.84 0.78 4.29
CA LEU A 57 7.93 -0.26 5.30
C LEU A 57 9.38 -0.52 5.73
N SER A 58 9.60 -0.90 6.99
CA SER A 58 10.87 -1.39 7.53
C SER A 58 10.67 -2.71 8.29
N SER A 59 11.61 -3.65 8.21
CA SER A 59 11.53 -4.97 8.88
C SER A 59 12.77 -5.37 9.68
N SER A 60 13.81 -4.53 9.73
CA SER A 60 14.99 -4.76 10.58
C SER A 60 15.15 -3.74 11.72
N GLY A 61 14.21 -2.79 11.82
CA GLY A 61 14.15 -1.73 12.81
C GLY A 61 12.98 -1.91 13.79
N ASP A 62 12.18 -0.86 13.92
CA ASP A 62 11.02 -0.82 14.82
C ASP A 62 9.72 -1.20 14.09
N ASP A 63 9.85 -1.98 13.00
CA ASP A 63 8.79 -2.44 12.11
C ASP A 63 7.92 -1.29 11.56
N GLU A 64 8.53 -0.17 11.18
CA GLU A 64 7.78 1.04 10.77
C GLU A 64 6.92 0.82 9.52
N ILE A 65 5.67 1.29 9.56
CA ILE A 65 4.73 1.32 8.44
C ILE A 65 4.29 2.77 8.21
N GLU A 66 4.45 3.26 6.99
CA GLU A 66 4.00 4.58 6.58
C GLU A 66 2.74 4.51 5.71
N LEU A 67 1.76 5.33 6.04
CA LEU A 67 0.63 5.65 5.18
C LEU A 67 0.82 7.03 4.54
N PHE A 68 0.42 7.18 3.28
CA PHE A 68 0.45 8.44 2.55
C PHE A 68 -0.91 8.74 1.92
N ASN A 69 -1.38 9.97 2.04
CA ASN A 69 -2.54 10.44 1.30
C ASN A 69 -2.13 11.17 0.02
N ALA A 70 -2.13 10.44 -1.10
CA ALA A 70 -1.87 10.95 -2.44
C ALA A 70 -3.06 11.74 -3.03
N GLY A 71 -4.22 11.71 -2.37
CA GLY A 71 -5.46 12.29 -2.87
C GLY A 71 -5.51 13.81 -2.81
N ALA A 72 -6.62 14.38 -3.31
CA ALA A 72 -6.88 15.82 -3.30
C ALA A 72 -7.70 16.28 -2.08
N ARG A 73 -8.09 15.37 -1.18
CA ARG A 73 -8.86 15.67 0.03
C ARG A 73 -8.27 15.00 1.27
N PRO A 74 -8.45 15.61 2.47
CA PRO A 74 -8.15 14.92 3.71
C PRO A 74 -8.96 13.62 3.82
N ALA A 75 -8.32 12.56 4.31
CA ALA A 75 -8.97 11.31 4.64
C ALA A 75 -9.37 11.30 6.11
N ASP A 76 -10.57 10.83 6.41
CA ASP A 76 -10.92 10.34 7.74
C ASP A 76 -10.65 8.83 7.74
N ILE A 77 -9.66 8.41 8.53
CA ILE A 77 -9.24 7.01 8.64
C ILE A 77 -9.67 6.42 9.98
N SER A 78 -10.65 7.03 10.66
CA SER A 78 -11.24 6.49 11.89
C SER A 78 -11.75 5.07 11.65
N GLY A 79 -11.33 4.13 12.50
CA GLY A 79 -11.73 2.73 12.43
C GLY A 79 -11.12 1.95 11.26
N TRP A 80 -10.26 2.54 10.44
CA TRP A 80 -9.46 1.77 9.47
C TRP A 80 -8.50 0.83 10.20
N ILE A 81 -8.04 -0.20 9.51
CA ILE A 81 -7.29 -1.31 10.10
C ILE A 81 -5.96 -1.51 9.35
N LEU A 82 -4.88 -1.71 10.09
CA LEU A 82 -3.62 -2.27 9.60
C LEU A 82 -3.42 -3.68 10.18
N THR A 83 -3.04 -4.63 9.32
CA THR A 83 -2.83 -6.04 9.67
C THR A 83 -1.80 -6.68 8.72
N ASP A 84 -1.14 -7.74 9.19
CA ASP A 84 -0.27 -8.64 8.42
C ASP A 84 -0.89 -10.03 8.16
N ASP A 85 -2.15 -10.28 8.55
CA ASP A 85 -2.75 -11.63 8.55
C ASP A 85 -3.30 -12.09 7.17
N LEU A 86 -3.43 -11.18 6.20
CA LEU A 86 -3.89 -11.55 4.84
C LEU A 86 -2.74 -12.06 3.97
N ALA A 87 -2.94 -13.22 3.34
CA ALA A 87 -2.01 -13.75 2.35
C ALA A 87 -2.14 -13.06 0.97
N SER A 88 -3.31 -12.53 0.65
CA SER A 88 -3.60 -11.81 -0.59
C SER A 88 -4.76 -10.82 -0.41
N PRO A 89 -4.90 -9.78 -1.26
CA PRO A 89 -6.00 -8.82 -1.15
C PRO A 89 -7.38 -9.41 -1.50
N GLU A 90 -7.43 -10.62 -2.06
CA GLU A 90 -8.69 -11.33 -2.34
C GLU A 90 -9.17 -12.21 -1.18
N ASP A 91 -8.30 -12.46 -0.19
CA ASP A 91 -8.64 -13.28 0.97
C ASP A 91 -9.61 -12.52 1.89
N PRO A 92 -10.66 -13.19 2.41
CA PRO A 92 -11.60 -12.56 3.31
C PRO A 92 -10.94 -12.25 4.66
N TYR A 93 -11.05 -11.00 5.10
CA TYR A 93 -10.63 -10.62 6.44
C TYR A 93 -11.59 -11.14 7.53
N ASP A 94 -11.05 -11.75 8.59
CA ASP A 94 -11.77 -12.19 9.79
C ASP A 94 -11.19 -11.51 11.04
N GLY A 95 -11.74 -10.35 11.40
CA GLY A 95 -11.30 -9.59 12.57
C GLY A 95 -11.56 -10.27 13.93
N GLU A 96 -12.28 -11.40 13.97
CA GLU A 96 -12.40 -12.17 15.23
C GLU A 96 -11.17 -13.05 15.48
N THR A 97 -10.40 -13.36 14.43
CA THR A 97 -9.17 -14.16 14.53
C THR A 97 -7.91 -13.33 14.53
N ASP A 98 -7.97 -12.12 13.97
CA ASP A 98 -6.87 -11.16 14.05
C ASP A 98 -6.88 -10.41 15.40
N LEU A 99 -6.05 -10.87 16.32
CA LEU A 99 -5.90 -10.28 17.65
C LEU A 99 -4.76 -9.26 17.73
N GLU A 100 -4.04 -9.07 16.63
CA GLU A 100 -2.85 -8.23 16.54
C GLU A 100 -3.05 -7.06 15.55
N GLU A 101 -4.27 -6.83 15.06
CA GLU A 101 -4.63 -5.66 14.24
C GLU A 101 -4.36 -4.31 14.94
N LEU A 102 -4.03 -3.30 14.14
CA LEU A 102 -4.12 -1.90 14.55
C LEU A 102 -5.40 -1.28 13.99
N ALA A 103 -6.37 -0.98 14.85
CA ALA A 103 -7.51 -0.13 14.51
C ALA A 103 -7.22 1.35 14.84
N PHE A 104 -7.33 2.23 13.84
CA PHE A 104 -7.13 3.67 14.04
C PHE A 104 -8.26 4.29 14.87
N ALA A 105 -7.90 5.11 15.85
CA ALA A 105 -8.85 5.72 16.77
C ALA A 105 -9.80 6.72 16.09
N ASP A 106 -10.98 6.92 16.69
CA ASP A 106 -11.94 7.94 16.25
C ASP A 106 -11.32 9.34 16.16
N GLY A 107 -11.58 10.03 15.06
CA GLY A 107 -11.06 11.37 14.77
C GLY A 107 -9.67 11.38 14.16
N THR A 108 -9.12 10.22 13.78
CA THR A 108 -7.84 10.16 13.05
C THR A 108 -8.04 10.62 11.62
N THR A 109 -7.38 11.71 11.25
CA THR A 109 -7.44 12.28 9.90
C THR A 109 -6.06 12.39 9.29
N LEU A 110 -5.94 12.06 8.00
CA LEU A 110 -4.72 12.25 7.22
C LEU A 110 -4.94 13.32 6.15
N GLY A 111 -4.25 14.46 6.29
CA GLY A 111 -4.31 15.58 5.37
C GLY A 111 -3.80 15.26 3.96
N VAL A 112 -4.01 16.18 3.03
CA VAL A 112 -3.52 16.03 1.64
C VAL A 112 -2.00 16.07 1.61
N GLY A 113 -1.38 15.05 1.02
CA GLY A 113 0.08 14.91 0.97
C GLY A 113 0.73 14.68 2.34
N GLU A 114 -0.07 14.30 3.35
CA GLU A 114 0.44 13.99 4.68
C GLU A 114 0.85 12.51 4.76
N TYR A 115 1.86 12.27 5.59
CA TYR A 115 2.39 10.95 5.93
C TYR A 115 2.03 10.63 7.39
N LEU A 116 1.63 9.39 7.64
CA LEU A 116 1.43 8.86 8.99
C LEU A 116 2.31 7.62 9.17
N VAL A 117 3.27 7.72 10.09
CA VAL A 117 4.15 6.61 10.43
C VAL A 117 3.63 5.96 11.72
N VAL A 118 3.40 4.65 11.66
CA VAL A 118 3.10 3.83 12.85
C VAL A 118 4.28 2.89 13.08
N ILE A 119 4.65 2.73 14.34
CA ILE A 119 5.83 1.99 14.77
C ILE A 119 5.37 0.90 15.73
N LYS A 120 5.96 -0.29 15.68
CA LYS A 120 5.55 -1.38 16.55
C LYS A 120 5.72 -1.05 18.03
N GLY A 121 4.66 -1.27 18.80
CA GLY A 121 4.67 -1.06 20.25
C GLY A 121 4.67 0.40 20.72
N ASP A 122 4.68 1.38 19.80
CA ASP A 122 4.53 2.80 20.09
C ASP A 122 3.05 3.26 20.00
N ALA A 123 2.77 4.55 20.26
CA ALA A 123 1.43 5.12 20.14
C ALA A 123 1.43 6.41 19.29
N PRO A 124 0.69 6.49 18.17
CA PRO A 124 -0.03 5.37 17.53
C PRO A 124 0.98 4.37 16.93
N GLY A 125 0.75 3.09 17.16
CA GLY A 125 1.65 2.02 16.76
C GLY A 125 0.90 0.71 16.66
N HIS A 126 1.48 -0.27 15.97
CA HIS A 126 0.82 -1.54 15.70
C HIS A 126 1.34 -2.66 16.64
N PRO A 127 0.55 -3.72 16.87
CA PRO A 127 0.93 -4.84 17.74
C PRO A 127 1.84 -5.89 17.08
N PHE A 128 1.71 -6.08 15.77
CA PHE A 128 2.39 -7.14 15.00
C PHE A 128 3.83 -6.78 14.61
N GLY A 129 4.57 -7.75 14.07
CA GLY A 129 5.95 -7.56 13.64
C GLY A 129 6.14 -7.84 12.16
N LEU A 130 7.20 -7.27 11.59
CA LEU A 130 7.55 -7.45 10.19
C LEU A 130 8.82 -8.30 10.07
N SER A 131 8.70 -9.46 9.47
CA SER A 131 9.77 -10.44 9.29
C SER A 131 10.77 -9.97 8.23
N THR A 132 12.05 -10.21 8.46
CA THR A 132 13.09 -9.99 7.44
C THR A 132 13.03 -11.00 6.30
N ASP A 133 12.36 -12.14 6.50
CA ASP A 133 12.23 -13.20 5.49
C ASP A 133 11.09 -12.93 4.48
N GLY A 134 10.32 -11.86 4.71
CA GLY A 134 9.14 -11.45 3.94
C GLY A 134 7.86 -11.53 4.76
N ASP A 135 6.94 -10.58 4.51
CA ASP A 135 5.57 -10.52 5.08
C ASP A 135 4.65 -9.74 4.15
N ASN A 136 3.37 -9.71 4.52
CA ASN A 136 2.35 -8.88 3.89
C ASN A 136 1.86 -7.80 4.87
N VAL A 137 1.45 -6.66 4.34
CA VAL A 137 0.77 -5.61 5.10
C VAL A 137 -0.47 -5.18 4.32
N THR A 138 -1.60 -5.16 5.00
CA THR A 138 -2.90 -4.78 4.45
C THR A 138 -3.44 -3.57 5.20
N LEU A 139 -3.89 -2.58 4.43
CA LEU A 139 -4.70 -1.48 4.91
C LEU A 139 -6.16 -1.75 4.54
N LEU A 140 -7.05 -1.80 5.53
CA LEU A 140 -8.49 -1.94 5.34
C LEU A 140 -9.24 -0.69 5.81
N ASP A 141 -10.39 -0.41 5.19
CA ASP A 141 -11.32 0.59 5.70
C ASP A 141 -12.10 0.09 6.92
N ALA A 142 -12.90 0.98 7.53
CA ALA A 142 -13.72 0.65 8.69
C ALA A 142 -14.84 -0.39 8.43
N SER A 143 -15.06 -0.78 7.16
CA SER A 143 -15.95 -1.87 6.75
C SER A 143 -15.19 -3.13 6.38
N ALA A 144 -13.91 -3.24 6.76
CA ALA A 144 -13.02 -4.36 6.44
C ALA A 144 -12.85 -4.61 4.93
N GLN A 145 -12.95 -3.57 4.11
CA GLN A 145 -12.59 -3.65 2.69
C GLN A 145 -11.13 -3.29 2.50
N VAL A 146 -10.39 -4.08 1.72
CA VAL A 146 -9.00 -3.80 1.39
C VAL A 146 -8.91 -2.48 0.62
N ILE A 147 -8.16 -1.54 1.17
CA ILE A 147 -7.80 -0.27 0.54
C ILE A 147 -6.47 -0.41 -0.19
N ASP A 148 -5.49 -1.06 0.44
CA ASP A 148 -4.18 -1.29 -0.13
C ASP A 148 -3.53 -2.53 0.47
N PHE A 149 -2.64 -3.15 -0.30
CA PHE A 149 -1.92 -4.36 0.07
C PHE A 149 -0.51 -4.31 -0.49
N VAL A 150 0.45 -4.75 0.32
CA VAL A 150 1.83 -4.93 -0.11
C VAL A 150 2.38 -6.21 0.50
N GLY A 151 2.98 -7.04 -0.35
CA GLY A 151 3.85 -8.13 0.06
C GLY A 151 5.29 -7.79 -0.28
N TYR A 152 6.22 -8.23 0.57
CA TYR A 152 7.65 -8.14 0.31
C TYR A 152 8.34 -9.45 0.69
N GLY A 153 9.47 -9.72 0.05
CA GLY A 153 10.25 -10.95 0.22
C GLY A 153 11.50 -10.78 1.09
N ASP A 154 12.34 -11.81 1.03
CA ASP A 154 13.59 -11.91 1.79
C ASP A 154 14.45 -10.64 1.64
N MET A 155 14.69 -10.00 2.78
CA MET A 155 15.48 -8.79 2.96
C MET A 155 14.98 -7.52 2.26
N GLU A 156 13.86 -7.54 1.54
CA GLU A 156 13.42 -6.41 0.71
C GLU A 156 13.04 -5.18 1.55
N ALA A 157 12.39 -5.40 2.69
CA ALA A 157 12.01 -4.35 3.62
C ALA A 157 13.00 -4.15 4.78
N MET A 158 14.19 -4.76 4.77
CA MET A 158 15.10 -4.65 5.93
C MET A 158 15.37 -3.20 6.32
N ALA A 159 15.90 -2.39 5.40
CA ALA A 159 16.17 -0.99 5.66
C ALA A 159 14.96 -0.10 5.33
N SER A 160 14.41 -0.29 4.13
CA SER A 160 13.21 0.39 3.65
C SER A 160 12.75 -0.29 2.36
N TYR A 161 11.47 -0.61 2.28
CA TYR A 161 10.74 -0.94 1.07
C TYR A 161 9.74 0.18 0.83
N CYS A 162 9.86 0.89 -0.29
CA CYS A 162 9.15 2.16 -0.46
C CYS A 162 8.58 2.32 -1.88
N ARG A 163 7.50 3.08 -2.00
CA ARG A 163 6.95 3.47 -3.31
C ARG A 163 7.71 4.66 -3.89
N MET A 164 8.15 4.56 -5.13
CA MET A 164 8.82 5.66 -5.85
C MET A 164 8.14 5.94 -7.20
N PRO A 165 7.57 7.15 -7.41
CA PRO A 165 7.34 8.21 -6.41
C PRO A 165 6.34 7.78 -5.32
N ASP A 166 6.14 8.59 -4.27
CA ASP A 166 5.09 8.32 -3.28
C ASP A 166 3.70 8.12 -3.91
N GLY A 167 2.90 7.26 -3.30
CA GLY A 167 1.52 7.01 -3.72
C GLY A 167 1.34 5.89 -4.75
N PRO A 168 0.10 5.64 -5.21
CA PRO A 168 -0.28 4.40 -5.90
C PRO A 168 0.29 4.23 -7.32
N THR A 169 0.86 5.28 -7.91
CA THR A 169 1.58 5.18 -9.19
C THR A 169 3.05 4.80 -9.01
N GLY A 170 3.54 4.80 -7.77
CA GLY A 170 4.90 4.42 -7.42
C GLY A 170 5.10 2.91 -7.47
N ALA A 171 6.17 2.49 -8.14
CA ALA A 171 6.64 1.12 -8.02
C ALA A 171 7.32 0.93 -6.66
N TRP A 172 7.09 -0.23 -6.04
CA TRP A 172 7.83 -0.62 -4.85
C TRP A 172 9.30 -0.89 -5.18
N GLN A 173 10.20 -0.44 -4.31
CA GLN A 173 11.64 -0.64 -4.45
C GLN A 173 12.23 -1.08 -3.11
N ALA A 174 13.12 -2.07 -3.14
CA ALA A 174 13.90 -2.49 -1.99
C ALA A 174 15.17 -1.66 -1.82
N GLY A 175 15.55 -1.41 -0.57
CA GLY A 175 16.79 -0.73 -0.25
C GLY A 175 16.77 0.78 -0.53
N CYS A 176 15.58 1.40 -0.45
CA CYS A 176 15.45 2.85 -0.47
C CYS A 176 16.29 3.49 0.65
N THR A 177 16.65 4.76 0.49
CA THR A 177 17.06 5.55 1.66
C THR A 177 15.82 5.79 2.51
N PRO A 178 15.78 5.37 3.79
CA PRO A 178 14.57 5.51 4.60
C PRO A 178 14.11 6.97 4.73
N SER A 179 12.81 7.21 4.54
CA SER A 179 12.23 8.55 4.42
C SER A 179 10.96 8.79 5.24
N PHE A 180 10.62 7.89 6.16
CA PHE A 180 9.49 8.00 7.09
C PHE A 180 9.17 9.43 7.56
N GLY A 181 7.95 9.88 7.25
CA GLY A 181 7.42 11.22 7.50
C GLY A 181 7.72 12.23 6.39
N ALA A 182 8.32 11.82 5.27
CA ALA A 182 8.74 12.68 4.18
C ALA A 182 8.71 11.95 2.83
N THR A 183 8.94 12.72 1.75
CA THR A 183 8.91 12.19 0.39
C THR A 183 10.01 11.15 0.13
N ASN A 184 9.62 10.01 -0.45
CA ASN A 184 10.56 8.96 -0.85
C ASN A 184 11.54 9.46 -1.91
N ALA A 185 12.80 9.09 -1.73
CA ALA A 185 13.90 9.45 -2.62
C ALA A 185 14.76 8.22 -2.95
N PRO A 186 15.35 8.17 -4.16
CA PRO A 186 16.25 7.09 -4.56
C PRO A 186 17.55 7.03 -3.75
#